data_AF-A0AAV8PQN6-F1
#
_entry.id   AF-A0AAV8PQN6-F1
#
_cell.length_a   1.000
_cell.length_b   1.000
_cell.length_c   1.000
_cell.angle_alpha   90.00
_cell.angle_beta   90.00
_cell.angle_gamma   90.00
#
_symmetry.space_group_name_H-M   'P 1'
#
loop_
_entity.id
_entity.type
_entity.pdbx_description
1 polymer ?
#
loop_
_entity_poly.entity_id
_entity_poly.type
_entity_poly.pdbx_seq_one_letter_code
_entity_poly.pdbx_strand_id
1 'polypeptide(L)'
;MAVPFLLLLIASSLLQISASDPLFYESSDEPFEGWWIESEKDDYQGLWKHSKSDGHEDYGLLVSEKARKYAIVKELDESFTLKDGTVVLPFEIKCISFFSTGIQKTGKFVEHHLKYTPTVPYDKPSHVYTAILKPVPDPDDKKPENWDERAKIPDSDAVKPDDWDEDASMEIEDEEAVKPERWLDDEPEEVDDNEATKPEDWDDEDDGEWEAPKIDNPKCEAAPGCGEWKRPTTRNSGYKGK
;
A
#
# COMPACT_ATOMS: atom_id res chain seq x y z
N MET A 1 -11.19 -54.88 30.48
CA MET A 1 -10.81 -53.46 30.44
C MET A 1 -10.40 -53.14 29.01
N ALA A 2 -11.34 -52.59 28.23
CA ALA A 2 -11.14 -52.27 26.83
C ALA A 2 -10.65 -50.82 26.71
N VAL A 3 -9.60 -50.60 25.93
CA VAL A 3 -8.98 -49.29 25.68
C VAL A 3 -9.79 -48.56 24.61
N PRO A 4 -10.29 -47.33 24.84
CA PRO A 4 -10.77 -46.48 23.78
C PRO A 4 -9.83 -45.28 23.61
N PHE A 5 -8.89 -45.39 22.67
CA PHE A 5 -8.16 -44.25 22.12
C PHE A 5 -8.26 -44.35 20.60
N LEU A 6 -9.47 -44.13 20.09
CA LEU A 6 -9.72 -44.00 18.67
C LEU A 6 -10.76 -42.90 18.46
N LEU A 7 -10.30 -41.66 18.60
CA LEU A 7 -10.98 -40.45 18.09
C LEU A 7 -9.99 -39.28 18.17
N LEU A 8 -8.80 -39.45 17.57
CA LEU A 8 -8.06 -38.30 17.07
C LEU A 8 -8.65 -38.02 15.69
N LEU A 9 -9.70 -37.21 15.67
CA LEU A 9 -10.27 -36.65 14.45
C LEU A 9 -9.13 -36.01 13.66
N ILE A 10 -8.89 -36.58 12.48
CA ILE A 10 -8.02 -36.08 11.45
C ILE A 10 -8.61 -34.74 11.00
N ALA A 11 -8.30 -33.68 11.72
CA ALA A 11 -8.41 -32.31 11.26
C ALA A 11 -7.20 -32.02 10.35
N SER A 12 -7.03 -32.84 9.31
CA SER A 12 -6.26 -32.43 8.14
C SER A 12 -7.13 -31.41 7.43
N SER A 13 -6.96 -30.16 7.85
CA SER A 13 -7.38 -28.98 7.12
C SER A 13 -6.88 -29.18 5.69
N LEU A 14 -7.83 -29.38 4.78
CA LEU A 14 -7.59 -29.28 3.35
C LEU A 14 -7.03 -27.87 3.13
N LEU A 15 -5.70 -27.76 3.04
CA LEU A 15 -5.06 -26.68 2.32
C LEU A 15 -5.66 -26.75 0.93
N GLN A 16 -6.65 -25.91 0.66
CA GLN A 16 -7.09 -25.66 -0.70
C GLN A 16 -5.90 -25.00 -1.39
N ILE A 17 -5.12 -25.82 -2.09
CA ILE A 17 -4.13 -25.35 -3.04
C ILE A 17 -4.95 -24.70 -4.16
N SER A 18 -5.15 -23.40 -4.07
CA SER A 18 -5.61 -22.62 -5.21
C SER A 18 -4.43 -22.54 -6.16
N ALA A 19 -4.46 -23.35 -7.22
CA ALA A 19 -3.63 -23.12 -8.39
C ALA A 19 -4.23 -21.91 -9.13
N SER A 20 -3.41 -20.91 -9.43
CA SER A 20 -3.80 -19.86 -10.37
C SER A 20 -3.98 -20.48 -11.75
N ASP A 21 -4.94 -20.00 -12.53
CA ASP A 21 -5.10 -20.42 -13.93
C ASP A 21 -3.79 -20.13 -14.70
N PRO A 22 -3.26 -21.11 -15.46
CA PRO A 22 -2.01 -20.91 -16.19
C PRO A 22 -2.23 -19.92 -17.34
N LEU A 23 -1.31 -18.96 -17.50
CA LEU A 23 -1.29 -18.07 -18.67
C LEU A 23 -1.11 -18.83 -19.99
N PHE A 24 -0.42 -19.97 -19.92
CA PHE A 24 -0.17 -20.85 -21.04
C PHE A 24 0.05 -22.27 -20.51
N TYR A 25 -0.60 -23.23 -21.16
CA TYR A 25 -0.41 -24.65 -20.88
C TYR A 25 -0.46 -25.42 -22.20
N GLU A 26 0.52 -26.29 -22.41
CA GLU A 26 0.64 -27.16 -23.58
C GLU A 26 0.94 -28.57 -23.10
N SER A 27 0.03 -29.51 -23.33
CA SER A 27 0.24 -30.92 -22.99
C SER A 27 0.92 -31.71 -24.10
N SER A 28 0.94 -31.19 -25.33
CA SER A 28 1.42 -31.89 -26.53
C SER A 28 0.65 -33.17 -26.87
N ASP A 29 -0.55 -33.37 -26.35
CA ASP A 29 -1.39 -34.53 -26.71
C ASP A 29 -1.98 -34.40 -28.12
N GLU A 30 -2.24 -33.16 -28.54
CA GLU A 30 -2.74 -32.84 -29.88
C GLU A 30 -1.59 -32.45 -30.83
N PRO A 31 -1.77 -32.64 -32.15
CA PRO A 31 -0.80 -32.19 -33.14
C PRO A 31 -0.56 -30.68 -33.04
N PHE A 32 0.69 -30.25 -33.15
CA PHE A 32 1.07 -28.85 -32.97
C PHE A 32 0.73 -27.97 -34.18
N GLU A 33 0.39 -28.57 -35.33
CA GLU A 33 0.08 -27.87 -36.56
C GLU A 33 -1.12 -26.93 -36.38
N GLY A 34 -0.92 -25.65 -36.69
CA GLY A 34 -1.94 -24.60 -36.56
C GLY A 34 -1.94 -23.90 -35.19
N TRP A 35 -1.32 -24.49 -34.16
CA TRP A 35 -1.17 -23.89 -32.84
C TRP A 35 0.21 -23.27 -32.63
N TRP A 36 1.22 -23.88 -33.25
CA TRP A 36 2.61 -23.45 -33.25
C TRP A 36 3.03 -23.00 -34.64
N ILE A 37 3.94 -22.02 -34.69
CA ILE A 37 4.42 -21.40 -35.92
C ILE A 37 5.87 -21.83 -36.15
N GLU A 38 6.08 -22.69 -37.14
CA GLU A 38 7.42 -23.06 -37.60
C GLU A 38 8.07 -21.90 -38.37
N SER A 39 9.39 -21.76 -38.25
CA SER A 39 10.09 -20.66 -38.95
C SER A 39 10.20 -20.91 -40.45
N GLU A 40 9.80 -19.92 -41.24
CA GLU A 40 9.95 -19.95 -42.71
C GLU A 40 11.36 -19.53 -43.21
N LYS A 41 12.31 -19.27 -42.30
CA LYS A 41 13.65 -18.81 -42.69
C LYS A 41 14.48 -19.97 -43.24
N ASP A 42 15.19 -19.74 -44.35
CA ASP A 42 16.03 -20.74 -45.04
C ASP A 42 17.08 -21.42 -44.15
N ASP A 43 17.54 -20.74 -43.09
CA ASP A 43 18.49 -21.29 -42.12
C ASP A 43 17.89 -22.39 -41.23
N TYR A 44 16.56 -22.49 -41.11
CA TYR A 44 15.84 -23.33 -40.16
C TYR A 44 15.07 -24.44 -40.86
N GLN A 45 15.83 -25.37 -41.46
CA GLN A 45 15.30 -26.45 -42.27
C GLN A 45 14.96 -27.73 -41.49
N GLY A 46 15.11 -27.72 -40.16
CA GLY A 46 14.82 -28.88 -39.34
C GLY A 46 13.31 -29.11 -39.20
N LEU A 47 12.86 -30.35 -39.38
CA LEU A 47 11.45 -30.73 -39.29
C LEU A 47 11.05 -31.10 -37.85
N TRP A 48 10.05 -30.41 -37.32
CA TRP A 48 9.40 -30.77 -36.07
C TRP A 48 8.46 -31.96 -36.27
N LYS A 49 8.38 -32.85 -35.28
CA LYS A 49 7.49 -34.02 -35.34
C LYS A 49 6.69 -34.13 -34.05
N HIS A 50 5.39 -34.32 -34.19
CA HIS A 50 4.52 -34.75 -33.10
C HIS A 50 4.63 -36.27 -32.97
N SER A 51 5.36 -36.75 -31.97
CA SER A 51 5.59 -38.18 -31.82
C SER A 51 6.04 -38.58 -30.42
N LYS A 52 5.86 -39.85 -30.09
CA LYS A 52 6.38 -40.46 -28.86
C LYS A 52 7.89 -40.71 -29.00
N SER A 53 8.65 -40.30 -28.00
CA SER A 53 10.08 -40.63 -27.94
C SER A 53 10.30 -42.07 -27.47
N ASP A 54 11.43 -42.67 -27.83
CA ASP A 54 11.75 -44.05 -27.43
C ASP A 54 11.73 -44.20 -25.90
N GLY A 55 10.89 -45.12 -25.40
CA GLY A 55 10.68 -45.34 -23.96
C GLY A 55 9.90 -44.22 -23.23
N HIS A 56 9.09 -43.45 -23.94
CA HIS A 56 8.14 -42.48 -23.36
C HIS A 56 6.75 -42.68 -23.96
N GLU A 57 5.72 -42.63 -23.12
CA GLU A 57 4.35 -42.89 -23.57
C GLU A 57 3.65 -41.63 -24.08
N ASP A 58 4.13 -40.45 -23.70
CA ASP A 58 3.52 -39.18 -24.09
C ASP A 58 4.06 -38.67 -25.41
N TYR A 59 3.19 -37.98 -26.15
CA TYR A 59 3.56 -37.24 -27.35
C TYR A 59 4.31 -35.97 -26.97
N GLY A 60 5.17 -35.53 -27.87
CA GLY A 60 5.88 -34.27 -27.69
C GLY A 60 6.42 -33.73 -29.01
N LEU A 61 6.96 -32.52 -28.93
CA LEU A 61 7.71 -31.88 -30.01
C LEU A 61 9.09 -32.52 -30.13
N LEU A 62 9.23 -33.45 -31.08
CA LEU A 62 10.45 -34.21 -31.29
C LEU A 62 11.34 -33.58 -32.38
N VAL A 63 12.61 -33.44 -32.03
CA VAL A 63 13.70 -33.02 -32.90
C VAL A 63 14.63 -34.23 -33.13
N SER A 64 14.71 -34.73 -34.36
CA SER A 64 15.39 -36.02 -34.64
C SER A 64 16.50 -35.98 -35.69
N GLU A 65 16.61 -34.91 -36.50
CA GLU A 65 17.62 -34.85 -37.55
C GLU A 65 18.92 -34.26 -37.02
N LYS A 66 20.03 -34.90 -37.37
CA LYS A 66 21.36 -34.45 -36.94
C LYS A 66 21.78 -33.21 -37.72
N ALA A 67 22.44 -32.28 -37.03
CA ALA A 67 23.04 -31.08 -37.63
C ALA A 67 22.04 -30.19 -38.40
N ARG A 68 20.80 -30.12 -37.93
CA ARG A 68 19.77 -29.18 -38.43
C ARG A 68 19.49 -28.09 -37.39
N LYS A 69 19.10 -26.91 -37.88
CA LYS A 69 18.61 -25.82 -37.05
C LYS A 69 17.09 -25.86 -37.04
N TYR A 70 16.51 -25.65 -35.87
CA TYR A 70 15.08 -25.72 -35.60
C TYR A 70 14.60 -24.42 -35.00
N ALA A 71 13.43 -23.93 -35.41
CA ALA A 71 12.79 -22.78 -34.82
C ALA A 71 11.28 -22.94 -34.91
N ILE A 72 10.63 -22.82 -33.76
CA ILE A 72 9.18 -22.85 -33.60
C ILE A 72 8.81 -21.85 -32.51
N VAL A 73 7.68 -21.18 -32.67
CA VAL A 73 7.20 -20.16 -31.74
C VAL A 73 5.71 -20.39 -31.46
N LYS A 74 5.32 -20.21 -30.20
CA LYS A 74 3.94 -20.07 -29.79
C LYS A 74 3.69 -18.61 -29.42
N GLU A 75 2.79 -17.97 -30.14
CA GLU A 75 2.25 -16.69 -29.72
C GLU A 75 1.25 -16.92 -28.60
N LEU A 76 1.33 -16.08 -27.56
CA LEU A 76 0.41 -16.10 -26.43
C LEU A 76 -0.80 -15.21 -26.77
N ASP A 77 -1.99 -15.67 -26.39
CA ASP A 77 -3.24 -14.93 -26.63
C ASP A 77 -3.27 -13.61 -25.85
N GLU A 78 -2.65 -13.60 -24.66
CA GLU A 78 -2.52 -12.42 -23.81
C GLU A 78 -1.05 -12.05 -23.62
N SER A 79 -0.74 -10.77 -23.84
CA SER A 79 0.55 -10.21 -23.43
C SER A 79 0.54 -9.95 -21.92
N PHE A 80 1.55 -10.40 -21.20
CA PHE A 80 1.71 -10.11 -19.78
C PHE A 80 2.96 -9.24 -19.53
N THR A 81 2.96 -8.50 -18.42
CA THR A 81 4.13 -7.77 -17.97
C THR A 81 4.71 -8.42 -16.72
N LEU A 82 6.05 -8.39 -16.59
CA LEU A 82 6.73 -8.94 -15.40
C LEU A 82 6.56 -8.05 -14.16
N LYS A 83 5.89 -6.89 -14.25
CA LYS A 83 5.66 -5.99 -13.12
C LYS A 83 4.57 -6.51 -12.18
N ASP A 84 3.62 -7.28 -12.72
CA ASP A 84 2.37 -7.62 -12.04
C ASP A 84 2.47 -8.87 -11.14
N GLY A 85 3.63 -9.54 -11.11
CA GLY A 85 3.83 -10.72 -10.28
C GLY A 85 5.01 -11.59 -10.67
N THR A 86 5.21 -12.67 -9.92
CA THR A 86 6.22 -13.69 -10.23
C THR A 86 5.71 -14.60 -11.35
N VAL A 87 6.52 -14.77 -12.40
CA VAL A 87 6.23 -15.72 -13.48
C VAL A 87 6.98 -17.01 -13.23
N VAL A 88 6.26 -18.13 -13.33
CA VAL A 88 6.81 -19.48 -13.20
C VAL A 88 6.60 -20.19 -14.53
N LEU A 89 7.70 -20.61 -15.16
CA LEU A 89 7.70 -21.33 -16.43
C LEU A 89 8.28 -22.73 -16.21
N PRO A 90 7.44 -23.72 -15.90
CA PRO A 90 7.82 -25.13 -15.91
C PRO A 90 7.76 -25.70 -17.34
N PHE A 91 8.73 -26.51 -17.73
CA PHE A 91 8.73 -27.26 -18.98
C PHE A 91 9.53 -28.56 -18.83
N GLU A 92 9.19 -29.57 -19.62
CA GLU A 92 9.88 -30.87 -19.62
C GLU A 92 10.75 -31.02 -20.85
N ILE A 93 11.99 -31.48 -20.67
CA ILE A 93 12.88 -31.85 -21.78
C ILE A 93 13.49 -33.22 -21.51
N LYS A 94 13.50 -34.05 -22.55
CA LYS A 94 14.27 -35.30 -22.62
C LYS A 94 15.40 -35.16 -23.64
N CYS A 95 16.63 -35.05 -23.15
CA CYS A 95 17.83 -34.82 -23.98
C CYS A 95 18.61 -36.11 -24.19
N ILE A 96 18.39 -36.78 -25.33
CA ILE A 96 19.08 -38.05 -25.65
C ILE A 96 20.42 -37.81 -26.37
N SER A 97 20.65 -36.59 -26.87
CA SER A 97 21.88 -36.22 -27.59
C SER A 97 22.24 -34.74 -27.37
N PHE A 98 23.48 -34.36 -27.65
CA PHE A 98 23.95 -32.97 -27.51
C PHE A 98 23.24 -32.06 -28.51
N PHE A 99 22.73 -30.93 -28.01
CA PHE A 99 22.10 -29.88 -28.80
C PHE A 99 22.52 -28.52 -28.23
N SER A 100 22.55 -27.51 -29.08
CA SER A 100 22.78 -26.12 -28.68
C SER A 100 21.52 -25.31 -28.96
N THR A 101 21.02 -24.59 -27.96
CA THR A 101 19.94 -23.62 -28.12
C THR A 101 20.51 -22.22 -28.31
N GLY A 102 19.77 -21.36 -28.99
CA GLY A 102 20.14 -19.96 -29.18
C GLY A 102 19.03 -19.19 -29.87
N ILE A 103 18.94 -17.89 -29.55
CA ILE A 103 18.01 -16.97 -30.20
C ILE A 103 18.76 -16.24 -31.32
N GLN A 104 18.10 -16.00 -32.46
CA GLN A 104 18.70 -15.17 -33.51
C GLN A 104 18.87 -13.73 -33.04
N LYS A 105 20.07 -13.19 -33.17
CA LYS A 105 20.37 -11.78 -32.88
C LYS A 105 19.82 -10.88 -33.98
N THR A 106 18.53 -10.57 -33.91
CA THR A 106 17.86 -9.65 -34.83
C THR A 106 17.98 -8.18 -34.39
N GLY A 107 18.55 -7.92 -33.20
CA GLY A 107 18.61 -6.58 -32.59
C GLY A 107 17.28 -6.06 -32.05
N LYS A 108 16.16 -6.74 -32.36
CA LYS A 108 14.81 -6.41 -31.87
C LYS A 108 14.62 -6.75 -30.39
N PHE A 109 15.38 -7.72 -29.87
CA PHE A 109 15.30 -8.20 -28.50
C PHE A 109 16.68 -8.15 -27.85
N VAL A 110 16.72 -7.77 -26.57
CA VAL A 110 17.94 -7.81 -25.75
C VAL A 110 18.06 -9.20 -25.14
N GLU A 111 19.17 -9.88 -25.44
CA GLU A 111 19.45 -11.21 -24.93
C GLU A 111 20.15 -11.10 -23.56
N HIS A 112 19.50 -11.60 -22.51
CA HIS A 112 20.10 -11.70 -21.17
C HIS A 112 20.51 -13.14 -20.90
N HIS A 113 21.81 -13.37 -20.71
CA HIS A 113 22.34 -14.69 -20.38
C HIS A 113 22.38 -14.88 -18.85
N LEU A 114 22.06 -16.11 -18.41
CA LEU A 114 22.26 -16.48 -17.02
C LEU A 114 23.76 -16.47 -16.70
N LYS A 115 24.14 -15.76 -15.64
CA LYS A 115 25.53 -15.76 -15.14
C LYS A 115 25.98 -17.15 -14.70
N TYR A 116 25.05 -17.94 -14.17
CA TYR A 116 25.27 -19.31 -13.72
C TYR A 116 24.19 -20.21 -14.34
N THR A 117 24.56 -20.93 -15.39
CA THR A 117 23.66 -21.86 -16.07
C THR A 117 23.63 -23.20 -15.34
N PRO A 118 22.44 -23.79 -15.10
CA PRO A 118 22.36 -25.16 -14.60
C PRO A 118 22.94 -26.14 -15.62
N THR A 119 23.53 -27.24 -15.14
CA THR A 119 24.01 -28.32 -16.01
C THR A 119 22.85 -29.24 -16.36
N VAL A 120 22.70 -29.55 -17.66
CA VAL A 120 21.69 -30.49 -18.15
C VAL A 120 22.23 -31.92 -18.04
N PRO A 121 21.55 -32.83 -17.33
CA PRO A 121 21.94 -34.25 -17.28
C PRO A 121 21.92 -34.88 -18.67
N TYR A 122 22.88 -35.77 -18.92
CA TYR A 122 22.94 -36.57 -20.15
C TYR A 122 22.50 -38.00 -19.85
N ASP A 123 21.19 -38.21 -19.81
CA ASP A 123 20.60 -39.50 -19.51
C ASP A 123 19.29 -39.71 -20.28
N LYS A 124 18.69 -40.88 -20.09
CA LYS A 124 17.47 -41.29 -20.78
C LYS A 124 16.17 -40.71 -20.20
N PRO A 125 15.99 -40.53 -18.89
CA PRO A 125 14.71 -40.03 -18.38
C PRO A 125 14.47 -38.56 -18.74
N SER A 126 13.20 -38.19 -18.80
CA SER A 126 12.80 -36.80 -18.93
C SER A 126 13.13 -36.01 -17.67
N HIS A 127 13.43 -34.73 -17.84
CA HIS A 127 13.72 -33.79 -16.75
C HIS A 127 12.80 -32.59 -16.82
N VAL A 128 12.26 -32.20 -15.66
CA VAL A 128 11.46 -30.98 -15.53
C VAL A 128 12.36 -29.82 -15.12
N TYR A 129 12.28 -28.74 -15.87
CA TYR A 129 12.98 -27.48 -15.61
C TYR A 129 11.96 -26.41 -15.28
N THR A 130 12.26 -25.60 -14.25
CA THR A 130 11.38 -24.49 -13.86
C THR A 130 12.18 -23.20 -13.80
N ALA A 131 11.82 -22.24 -14.66
CA ALA A 131 12.33 -20.88 -14.57
C ALA A 131 11.37 -20.03 -13.72
N ILE A 132 11.90 -19.40 -12.67
CA ILE A 132 11.13 -18.50 -11.79
C ILE A 132 11.66 -17.08 -11.97
N LEU A 133 10.85 -16.21 -12.57
CA LEU A 133 11.16 -14.81 -12.84
C LEU A 133 10.41 -13.94 -11.84
N LYS A 134 11.15 -13.26 -10.97
CA LYS A 134 10.58 -12.38 -9.95
C LYS A 134 10.75 -10.91 -10.36
N PRO A 135 9.72 -10.05 -10.20
CA PRO A 135 9.90 -8.62 -10.33
C PRO A 135 10.90 -8.14 -9.29
N VAL A 136 11.84 -7.32 -9.71
CA VAL A 136 12.69 -6.55 -8.81
C VAL A 136 12.11 -5.14 -8.77
N PRO A 137 11.77 -4.58 -7.59
CA PRO A 137 11.34 -3.20 -7.47
C PRO A 137 12.38 -2.27 -8.10
N ASP A 138 11.93 -1.32 -8.91
CA ASP A 138 12.81 -0.31 -9.48
C ASP A 138 13.18 0.70 -8.38
N PRO A 139 14.47 0.82 -7.99
CA PRO A 139 14.88 1.72 -6.93
C PRO A 139 14.73 3.21 -7.31
N ASP A 140 14.61 3.52 -8.60
CA ASP A 140 14.45 4.89 -9.10
C ASP A 140 12.99 5.30 -9.29
N ASP A 141 12.04 4.36 -9.11
CA ASP A 141 10.60 4.65 -9.21
C ASP A 141 10.15 5.51 -8.03
N LYS A 142 9.70 6.73 -8.34
CA LYS A 142 9.24 7.73 -7.37
C LYS A 142 7.89 8.26 -7.80
N LYS A 143 6.95 8.27 -6.85
CA LYS A 143 5.69 9.01 -7.01
C LYS A 143 6.01 10.47 -7.36
N PRO A 144 5.42 11.03 -8.43
CA PRO A 144 5.69 12.40 -8.83
C PRO A 144 5.10 13.41 -7.82
N GLU A 145 5.68 14.60 -7.74
CA GLU A 145 5.28 15.64 -6.78
C GLU A 145 3.82 16.11 -6.97
N ASN A 146 3.29 16.00 -8.18
CA ASN A 146 1.91 16.38 -8.51
C ASN A 146 0.89 15.25 -8.28
N TRP A 147 1.29 14.15 -7.66
CA TRP A 147 0.40 13.06 -7.37
C TRP A 147 -0.51 13.38 -6.20
N ASP A 148 -1.82 13.49 -6.44
CA ASP A 148 -2.82 13.70 -5.40
C ASP A 148 -3.19 12.36 -4.73
N GLU A 149 -2.90 12.23 -3.44
CA GLU A 149 -3.25 11.05 -2.63
C GLU A 149 -4.57 11.20 -1.87
N ARG A 150 -5.27 12.34 -2.02
CA ARG A 150 -6.49 12.60 -1.26
C ARG A 150 -7.61 11.68 -1.72
N ALA A 151 -8.07 10.82 -0.81
CA ALA A 151 -9.20 9.93 -1.05
C ALA A 151 -10.54 10.68 -1.22
N LYS A 152 -10.65 11.89 -0.69
CA LYS A 152 -11.81 12.76 -0.81
C LYS A 152 -11.34 14.17 -1.13
N ILE A 153 -12.02 14.81 -2.08
CA ILE A 153 -11.82 16.21 -2.42
C ILE A 153 -13.05 17.00 -1.99
N PRO A 154 -12.91 18.26 -1.54
CA PRO A 154 -14.04 19.17 -1.41
C PRO A 154 -14.76 19.29 -2.74
N ASP A 155 -16.08 19.35 -2.69
CA ASP A 155 -16.90 19.60 -3.88
C ASP A 155 -16.63 21.02 -4.37
N SER A 156 -16.14 21.15 -5.61
CA SER A 156 -15.82 22.46 -6.21
C SER A 156 -17.06 23.29 -6.52
N ASP A 157 -18.22 22.63 -6.69
CA ASP A 157 -19.48 23.29 -7.02
C ASP A 157 -20.29 23.61 -5.75
N ALA A 158 -19.84 23.17 -4.57
CA ALA A 158 -20.48 23.51 -3.31
C ALA A 158 -20.22 24.99 -2.95
N VAL A 159 -21.30 25.76 -2.93
CA VAL A 159 -21.30 27.17 -2.54
C VAL A 159 -21.85 27.28 -1.13
N LYS A 160 -21.16 28.05 -0.28
CA LYS A 160 -21.63 28.37 1.07
C LYS A 160 -22.98 29.11 0.98
N PRO A 161 -24.01 28.73 1.75
CA PRO A 161 -25.32 29.39 1.69
C PRO A 161 -25.25 30.88 2.07
N ASP A 162 -26.15 31.69 1.50
CA ASP A 162 -26.21 33.13 1.76
C ASP A 162 -26.45 33.51 3.24
N ASP A 163 -27.08 32.62 4.01
CA ASP A 163 -27.38 32.79 5.45
C ASP A 163 -26.23 32.31 6.36
N TRP A 164 -25.02 32.15 5.81
CA TRP A 164 -23.82 31.77 6.56
C TRP A 164 -22.90 32.98 6.73
N ASP A 165 -23.02 33.62 7.88
CA ASP A 165 -22.13 34.72 8.27
C ASP A 165 -20.80 34.16 8.82
N GLU A 166 -19.69 34.39 8.10
CA GLU A 166 -18.35 33.97 8.51
C GLU A 166 -17.74 34.87 9.61
N ASP A 167 -18.28 36.07 9.79
CA ASP A 167 -17.84 37.07 10.75
C ASP A 167 -18.64 37.02 12.06
N ALA A 168 -19.72 36.24 12.10
CA ALA A 168 -20.47 35.98 13.31
C ALA A 168 -19.54 35.43 14.40
N SER A 169 -19.56 36.04 15.59
CA SER A 169 -18.78 35.56 16.73
C SER A 169 -19.44 34.36 17.40
N MET A 170 -18.67 33.45 18.00
CA MET A 170 -19.21 32.29 18.71
C MET A 170 -20.03 32.70 19.96
N GLU A 171 -19.69 33.85 20.54
CA GLU A 171 -20.33 34.44 21.70
C GLU A 171 -20.74 35.88 21.38
N ILE A 172 -21.88 36.30 21.93
CA ILE A 172 -22.42 37.66 21.88
C ILE A 172 -22.77 38.11 23.29
N GLU A 173 -22.84 39.41 23.54
CA GLU A 173 -23.30 39.93 24.82
C GLU A 173 -24.75 39.48 25.12
N ASP A 174 -25.00 39.02 26.35
CA ASP A 174 -26.33 38.62 26.78
C ASP A 174 -27.17 39.85 27.13
N GLU A 175 -27.98 40.35 26.18
CA GLU A 175 -28.86 41.50 26.39
C GLU A 175 -29.93 41.27 27.47
N GLU A 176 -30.29 40.02 27.77
CA GLU A 176 -31.26 39.67 28.80
C GLU A 176 -30.66 39.70 30.22
N ALA A 177 -29.32 39.66 30.33
CA ALA A 177 -28.64 39.77 31.61
C ALA A 177 -28.83 41.16 32.23
N VAL A 178 -29.37 41.20 33.44
CA VAL A 178 -29.53 42.43 34.23
C VAL A 178 -28.56 42.40 35.40
N LYS A 179 -27.87 43.51 35.61
CA LYS A 179 -26.97 43.69 36.75
C LYS A 179 -27.70 43.50 38.08
N PRO A 180 -27.19 42.65 39.00
CA PRO A 180 -27.80 42.46 40.31
C PRO A 180 -27.82 43.73 41.16
N GLU A 181 -28.92 43.97 41.89
CA GLU A 181 -29.09 45.17 42.73
C GLU A 181 -28.07 45.28 43.89
N ARG A 182 -27.45 44.17 44.30
CA ARG A 182 -26.46 44.11 45.39
C ARG A 182 -25.01 44.07 44.92
N TRP A 183 -24.76 44.37 43.65
CA TRP A 183 -23.40 44.44 43.09
C TRP A 183 -22.63 45.63 43.71
N LEU A 184 -21.38 45.40 44.10
CA LEU A 184 -20.54 46.41 44.77
C LEU A 184 -19.60 47.09 43.76
N ASP A 185 -20.07 48.12 43.07
CA ASP A 185 -19.29 48.82 42.02
C ASP A 185 -18.03 49.53 42.53
N ASP A 186 -18.09 50.05 43.75
CA ASP A 186 -17.02 50.87 44.34
C ASP A 186 -15.93 50.03 45.04
N GLU A 187 -16.15 48.72 45.17
CA GLU A 187 -15.17 47.81 45.78
C GLU A 187 -14.43 47.05 44.67
N PRO A 188 -13.08 47.01 44.68
CA PRO A 188 -12.33 46.29 43.66
C PRO A 188 -12.54 44.78 43.78
N GLU A 189 -12.47 44.05 42.66
CA GLU A 189 -12.56 42.58 42.63
C GLU A 189 -11.40 41.93 43.39
N GLU A 190 -10.19 42.51 43.25
CA GLU A 190 -8.98 42.06 43.91
C GLU A 190 -8.40 43.17 44.79
N VAL A 191 -7.87 42.80 45.96
CA VAL A 191 -7.14 43.68 46.89
C VAL A 191 -5.75 43.10 47.17
N ASP A 192 -4.80 43.96 47.53
CA ASP A 192 -3.46 43.50 47.89
C ASP A 192 -3.49 42.63 49.16
N ASP A 193 -2.77 41.51 49.14
CA ASP A 193 -2.62 40.63 50.28
C ASP A 193 -1.80 41.32 51.38
N ASN A 194 -2.45 41.64 52.49
CA ASN A 194 -1.82 42.30 53.62
C ASN A 194 -0.99 41.35 54.49
N GLU A 195 -1.08 40.03 54.28
CA GLU A 195 -0.26 39.02 54.95
C GLU A 195 0.99 38.67 54.13
N ALA A 196 1.04 39.05 52.85
CA ALA A 196 2.21 38.88 52.02
C ALA A 196 3.35 39.79 52.46
N THR A 197 4.54 39.22 52.56
CA THR A 197 5.77 39.94 52.92
C THR A 197 6.79 39.80 51.81
N LYS A 198 7.56 40.87 51.59
CA LYS A 198 8.65 40.88 50.60
C LYS A 198 9.64 39.76 50.92
N PRO A 199 9.97 38.87 49.95
CA PRO A 199 10.94 37.79 50.15
C PRO A 199 12.34 38.33 50.49
N GLU A 200 13.09 37.57 51.30
CA GLU A 200 14.47 37.92 51.68
C GLU A 200 15.44 37.93 50.48
N ASP A 201 15.15 37.13 49.45
CA ASP A 201 15.96 37.02 48.23
C ASP A 201 15.54 38.00 47.11
N TRP A 202 14.66 38.97 47.38
CA TRP A 202 14.20 39.94 46.38
C TRP A 202 15.13 41.16 46.28
N ASP A 203 15.60 41.47 45.07
CA ASP A 203 16.46 42.62 44.80
C ASP A 203 15.68 43.72 44.05
N ASP A 204 15.44 44.88 44.66
CA ASP A 204 14.67 45.96 44.00
C ASP A 204 15.40 46.57 42.79
N GLU A 205 16.73 46.40 42.68
CA GLU A 205 17.53 46.91 41.56
C GLU A 205 17.46 45.99 40.34
N ASP A 206 17.44 44.67 40.57
CA ASP A 206 17.40 43.65 39.51
C ASP A 206 15.97 43.14 39.20
N ASP A 207 15.08 43.01 40.20
CA ASP A 207 13.70 42.49 40.10
C ASP A 207 12.60 43.58 40.10
N GLY A 208 12.95 44.83 40.47
CA GLY A 208 12.04 45.98 40.53
C GLY A 208 11.36 46.18 41.90
N GLU A 209 10.57 47.26 42.06
CA GLU A 209 9.84 47.52 43.32
C GLU A 209 8.85 46.38 43.62
N TRP A 210 9.00 45.75 44.79
CA TRP A 210 8.09 44.67 45.20
C TRP A 210 6.65 45.18 45.42
N GLU A 211 5.69 44.55 44.73
CA GLU A 211 4.26 44.74 44.94
C GLU A 211 3.65 43.47 45.57
N ALA A 212 2.74 43.66 46.53
CA ALA A 212 2.04 42.54 47.15
C ALA A 212 1.17 41.79 46.13
N PRO A 213 1.05 40.46 46.21
CA PRO A 213 0.16 39.69 45.36
C PRO A 213 -1.29 40.10 45.62
N LYS A 214 -2.10 40.11 44.56
CA LYS A 214 -3.53 40.39 44.64
C LYS A 214 -4.30 39.14 45.06
N ILE A 215 -5.26 39.32 45.96
CA ILE A 215 -6.20 38.29 46.42
C ILE A 215 -7.64 38.74 46.18
N ASP A 216 -8.55 37.78 46.03
CA ASP A 216 -9.98 38.06 45.91
C ASP A 216 -10.45 38.87 47.12
N ASN A 217 -11.14 39.98 46.88
CA ASN A 217 -11.62 40.85 47.94
C ASN A 217 -12.66 40.12 48.81
N PRO A 218 -12.41 39.91 50.12
CA PRO A 218 -13.32 39.15 50.99
C PRO A 218 -14.72 39.74 51.10
N LYS A 219 -14.88 41.04 50.82
CA LYS A 219 -16.19 41.69 50.78
C LYS A 219 -17.05 41.21 49.60
N CYS A 220 -16.42 40.74 48.53
CA CYS A 220 -17.07 40.27 47.32
C CYS A 220 -17.69 38.89 47.49
N GLU A 221 -17.20 38.07 48.43
CA GLU A 221 -17.82 36.80 48.79
C GLU A 221 -19.22 36.97 49.42
N ALA A 222 -19.46 38.10 50.08
CA ALA A 222 -20.74 38.41 50.72
C ALA A 222 -21.75 39.08 49.77
N ALA A 223 -21.35 39.39 48.53
CA ALA A 223 -22.15 40.05 47.52
C ALA A 223 -22.26 39.20 46.23
N PRO A 224 -23.18 39.51 45.30
CA PRO A 224 -23.21 38.86 43.99
C PRO A 224 -21.97 39.13 43.10
N GLY A 225 -21.20 40.18 43.44
CA GLY A 225 -19.96 40.56 42.76
C GLY A 225 -19.53 41.98 43.12
N CYS A 226 -18.34 42.34 42.64
CA CYS A 226 -17.65 43.60 42.89
C CYS A 226 -17.07 44.19 41.61
N GLY A 227 -16.64 45.45 41.66
CA GLY A 227 -16.00 46.14 40.54
C GLY A 227 -16.98 46.53 39.44
N GLU A 228 -16.47 46.91 38.28
CA GLU A 228 -17.30 47.31 37.15
C GLU A 228 -18.03 46.10 36.56
N TRP A 229 -19.37 46.07 36.68
CA TRP A 229 -20.16 44.97 36.12
C TRP A 229 -20.00 44.87 34.60
N LYS A 230 -19.46 43.74 34.15
CA LYS A 230 -19.39 43.37 32.74
C LYS A 230 -20.56 42.45 32.39
N ARG A 231 -21.27 42.79 31.32
CA ARG A 231 -22.36 41.96 30.81
C ARG A 231 -21.80 40.59 30.42
N PRO A 232 -22.41 39.48 30.88
CA PRO A 232 -21.94 38.16 30.51
C PRO A 232 -22.14 37.92 29.01
N THR A 233 -21.31 37.05 28.44
CA THR A 233 -21.49 36.59 27.06
C THR A 233 -22.37 35.34 27.03
N THR A 234 -23.16 35.21 25.98
CA THR A 234 -23.99 34.05 25.68
C THR A 234 -23.67 33.51 24.29
N ARG A 235 -24.04 32.25 24.04
CA ARG A 235 -23.74 31.57 22.77
C ARG A 235 -24.55 32.20 21.64
N ASN A 236 -23.86 32.64 20.59
CA ASN A 236 -24.51 33.19 19.41
C ASN A 236 -25.26 32.10 18.64
N SER A 237 -26.58 32.20 18.58
CA SER A 237 -27.43 31.28 17.82
C SER A 237 -27.23 31.39 16.30
N GLY A 238 -26.72 32.53 15.81
CA GLY A 238 -26.38 32.77 14.41
C GLY A 238 -25.02 32.24 13.99
N TYR A 239 -24.17 31.81 14.93
CA TYR A 239 -22.84 31.29 14.58
C TYR A 239 -22.93 29.89 13.99
N LYS A 240 -22.61 29.77 12.70
CA LYS A 240 -22.63 28.48 11.98
C LYS A 240 -21.25 27.83 11.83
N GLY A 241 -20.17 28.55 12.15
CA GLY A 241 -18.78 28.11 11.98
C GLY A 241 -18.09 28.80 10.81
N LYS A 242 -16.85 28.39 10.51
CA LYS A 242 -16.10 28.83 9.32
C LYS A 242 -16.12 27.75 8.27
#